data_AF-A0AAY5EDL1-F1
#
_entry.id   AF-A0AAY5EDL1-F1
#
_cell.length_a   1.000
_cell.length_b   1.000
_cell.length_c   1.000
_cell.angle_alpha   90.00
_cell.angle_beta   90.00
_cell.angle_gamma   90.00
#
_symmetry.space_group_name_H-M   'P 1'
#
loop_
_entity.id
_entity.type
_entity.pdbx_description
1 polymer ?
#
loop_
_entity_poly.entity_id
_entity_poly.type
_entity_poly.pdbx_seq_one_letter_code
_entity_poly.pdbx_strand_id
1 'polypeptide(L)' 'MRLYKNKLLYLGRDYPKGTVYFRERLKTAFMKNRDVTDPVKVRKFVDRWEFVIKELEVHFWASSFLGKIER' A
#
# COMPACT_ATOMS: atom_id res chain seq x y z
N MET A 1 5.46 12.76 -3.14
CA MET A 1 5.91 11.34 -3.25
C MET A 1 6.43 10.72 -1.95
N ARG A 2 7.20 11.41 -1.09
CA ARG A 2 7.76 10.82 0.17
C ARG A 2 6.71 10.30 1.17
N LEU A 3 5.60 11.01 1.34
CA LEU A 3 4.53 10.62 2.27
C LEU A 3 3.87 9.28 1.91
N TYR A 4 3.52 9.09 0.63
CA TYR A 4 2.92 7.85 0.13
C TYR A 4 3.83 6.64 0.36
N LYS A 5 5.13 6.79 0.12
CA LYS A 5 6.12 5.72 0.30
C LYS A 5 6.20 5.31 1.77
N ASN A 6 6.19 6.27 2.70
CA ASN A 6 6.26 5.99 4.13
C ASN A 6 4.99 5.30 4.65
N LYS A 7 3.81 5.77 4.23
CA LYS A 7 2.52 5.18 4.64
C LYS A 7 2.39 3.72 4.16
N LEU A 8 2.76 3.45 2.91
CA LEU A 8 2.75 2.10 2.35
C LEU A 8 3.75 1.17 3.04
N LEU A 9 4.97 1.66 3.34
CA LEU A 9 5.98 0.87 4.04
C LEU A 9 5.58 0.54 5.48
N TYR A 10 4.79 1.39 6.13
CA TYR A 10 4.22 1.13 7.44
C TYR A 10 3.15 0.02 7.36
N LEU A 11 2.17 0.16 6.46
CA LEU A 11 1.10 -0.83 6.27
C LEU A 11 1.63 -2.20 5.80
N GLY A 12 2.73 -2.20 5.03
CA GLY A 12 3.37 -3.42 4.57
C GLY A 12 4.13 -4.20 5.64
N ARG A 13 4.22 -3.70 6.89
CA ARG A 13 4.93 -4.41 7.98
C ARG A 13 4.21 -5.67 8.44
N ASP A 14 2.89 -5.57 8.57
CA ASP A 14 2.02 -6.66 9.02
C ASP A 14 1.38 -7.40 7.85
N TYR A 15 1.95 -7.27 6.65
CA TYR A 15 1.42 -7.94 5.47
C TYR A 15 1.56 -9.47 5.63
N PRO A 16 0.51 -10.28 5.35
CA PRO A 16 0.52 -11.72 5.62
C PRO A 16 1.67 -12.50 4.95
N LYS A 17 2.17 -12.00 3.81
CA LYS A 17 3.29 -12.59 3.06
C LYS A 17 4.68 -12.03 3.48
N GLY A 18 4.72 -11.19 4.50
CA GLY A 18 5.93 -10.57 5.01
C GLY A 18 6.31 -9.25 4.32
N THR A 19 7.14 -8.49 5.03
CA THR A 19 7.55 -7.13 4.65
C THR A 19 8.40 -7.08 3.39
N VAL A 20 9.27 -8.08 3.20
CA VAL A 20 10.16 -8.19 2.03
C VAL A 20 9.33 -8.36 0.75
N TYR A 21 8.37 -9.29 0.76
CA TYR A 21 7.46 -9.52 -0.35
C TYR A 21 6.69 -8.25 -0.75
N PHE A 22 6.13 -7.56 0.24
CA PHE A 22 5.41 -6.31 0.00
C PHE A 22 6.31 -5.23 -0.61
N ARG A 23 7.52 -5.05 -0.06
CA ARG A 23 8.50 -4.04 -0.52
C ARG A 23 8.96 -4.29 -1.94
N GLU A 24 9.21 -5.53 -2.34
CA GLU A 24 9.62 -5.86 -3.70
C GLU A 24 8.52 -5.57 -4.73
N ARG A 25 7.28 -5.95 -4.41
CA ARG A 25 6.11 -5.64 -5.25
C ARG A 25 5.91 -4.14 -5.39
N LEU A 26 6.02 -3.40 -4.29
CA LEU A 26 5.93 -1.95 -4.27
C LEU A 26 7.02 -1.32 -5.14
N LYS A 27 8.29 -1.72 -4.94
CA LYS A 27 9.43 -1.25 -5.73
C LYS A 27 9.21 -1.52 -7.21
N THR A 28 8.83 -2.74 -7.58
CA THR A 28 8.57 -3.13 -8.97
C THR A 28 7.50 -2.26 -9.61
N ALA A 29 6.39 -2.00 -8.90
CA ALA A 29 5.31 -1.17 -9.40
C ALA A 29 5.73 0.31 -9.58
N PHE A 30 6.54 0.86 -8.67
CA PHE A 30 7.11 2.20 -8.84
C PHE A 30 8.11 2.26 -10.01
N MET A 31 8.95 1.23 -10.18
CA MET A 31 9.92 1.19 -11.28
C MET A 31 9.22 1.10 -12.63
N LYS A 32 8.17 0.26 -12.76
CA LYS A 32 7.40 0.11 -14.00
C LYS A 32 6.71 1.40 -14.46
N ASN A 33 6.42 2.31 -13.53
CA ASN A 33 5.71 3.56 -13.83
C ASN A 33 6.60 4.80 -13.69
N ARG A 34 7.93 4.63 -13.56
CA ARG A 34 8.87 5.74 -13.34
C ARG A 34 8.84 6.78 -14.45
N ASP A 35 8.72 6.32 -15.69
CA ASP A 35 8.82 7.19 -16.88
C ASP A 35 7.44 7.72 -17.33
N VAL A 36 6.39 7.48 -16.54
CA VAL A 36 5.05 8.01 -16.82
C VAL A 36 5.02 9.49 -16.42
N THR A 37 5.04 10.36 -17.43
CA THR A 37 4.96 11.82 -17.27
C THR A 37 3.57 12.40 -17.58
N ASP A 38 2.70 11.59 -18.18
CA ASP A 38 1.32 11.98 -18.52
C ASP A 38 0.50 12.26 -17.25
N PRO A 39 0.02 13.50 -17.04
CA PRO A 39 -0.65 13.91 -15.81
C PRO A 39 -1.97 13.14 -15.57
N VAL A 40 -2.67 12.73 -16.61
CA VAL A 40 -3.92 11.94 -16.49
C VAL A 40 -3.61 10.53 -16.01
N LYS A 41 -2.55 9.92 -16.55
CA LYS A 41 -2.10 8.59 -16.09
C LYS A 41 -1.58 8.66 -14.67
N VAL A 42 -0.77 9.67 -14.33
CA VAL A 42 -0.28 9.89 -12.97
C VAL A 42 -1.44 9.98 -11.98
N ARG A 43 -2.51 10.72 -12.32
CA ARG A 43 -3.69 10.83 -11.45
C ARG A 43 -4.38 9.48 -11.24
N LYS A 44 -4.64 8.73 -12.32
CA LYS A 44 -5.22 7.39 -12.23
C LYS A 44 -4.37 6.44 -11.38
N PHE A 45 -3.05 6.54 -11.46
CA PHE A 45 -2.19 5.76 -10.58
C PHE A 45 -2.38 6.16 -9.12
N VAL A 46 -2.34 7.46 -8.80
CA VAL A 46 -2.56 7.96 -7.44
C VAL A 46 -3.91 7.48 -6.88
N ASP A 47 -4.99 7.61 -7.64
CA ASP A 47 -6.32 7.17 -7.20
C ASP A 47 -6.36 5.65 -6.92
N ARG A 48 -5.70 4.85 -7.77
CA ARG A 48 -5.56 3.41 -7.55
C ARG A 48 -4.74 3.08 -6.31
N TRP A 49 -3.67 3.84 -6.05
CA TRP A 49 -2.84 3.68 -4.87
C TRP A 49 -3.59 4.04 -3.59
N GLU A 50 -4.41 5.09 -3.59
CA GLU A 50 -5.26 5.46 -2.46
C GLU A 50 -6.29 4.37 -2.14
N PHE A 51 -6.91 3.78 -3.17
CA PHE A 51 -7.82 2.66 -2.99
C PHE A 51 -7.14 1.46 -2.29
N VAL A 52 -5.95 1.07 -2.76
CA VAL A 52 -5.18 -0.03 -2.16
C VAL A 52 -4.79 0.26 -0.71
N ILE A 53 -4.39 1.50 -0.40
CA ILE A 53 -4.08 1.91 0.98
C ILE A 53 -5.31 1.74 1.87
N LYS A 54 -6.48 2.17 1.39
CA LYS A 54 -7.73 2.10 2.15
C LYS A 54 -8.15 0.65 2.41
N GLU A 55 -8.01 -0.25 1.43
CA GLU A 55 -8.25 -1.68 1.65
C GLU A 55 -7.29 -2.30 2.66
N LEU A 56 -6.01 -1.95 2.60
CA LEU A 56 -5.01 -2.42 3.57
C LEU A 56 -5.31 -1.89 4.98
N GLU A 57 -5.74 -0.63 5.11
CA GLU A 57 -6.17 -0.05 6.39
C GLU A 57 -7.41 -0.75 6.95
N VAL A 58 -8.41 -1.04 6.12
CA VAL A 58 -9.61 -1.79 6.52
C VAL A 58 -9.23 -3.20 6.99
N HIS A 59 -8.37 -3.89 6.24
CA HIS A 59 -7.93 -5.24 6.60
C HIS A 59 -7.12 -5.25 7.90
N PHE A 60 -6.21 -4.28 8.08
CA PHE A 60 -5.44 -4.12 9.32
C PHE A 60 -6.36 -3.81 10.51
N TRP A 61 -7.33 -2.91 10.33
CA TRP A 61 -8.26 -2.54 11.39
C TRP A 61 -9.19 -3.69 11.75
N ALA A 62 -9.71 -4.43 10.77
CA ALA A 62 -10.52 -5.61 10.98
C ALA A 62 -9.74 -6.69 11.75
N SER A 63 -8.50 -6.96 11.37
CA SER A 63 -7.62 -7.93 12.07
C SER A 63 -7.35 -7.50 13.52
N SER A 64 -7.11 -6.20 13.73
CA SER A 64 -6.90 -5.62 15.07
C SER A 64 -8.16 -5.64 15.93
N PHE A 65 -9.33 -5.50 15.32
CA PHE A 65 -10.62 -5.52 16.01
C PHE A 65 -11.02 -6.94 16.41
N LEU A 66 -10.85 -7.92 15.52
CA LEU A 66 -11.13 -9.33 15.82
C LEU A 66 -10.24 -9.85 16.96
N GLY A 67 -8.94 -9.51 16.96
CA GLY A 67 -8.03 -9.89 18.05
C GLY A 67 -8.34 -9.25 19.41
N LYS A 68 -9.24 -8.25 19.47
CA LYS A 68 -9.76 -7.66 20.72
C LYS A 68 -11.09 -8.29 21.17
N ILE A 69 -11.84 -8.90 20.26
CA ILE A 69 -13.10 -9.60 20.58
C ILE A 69 -12.80 -11.00 21.11
N GLU A 70 -11.73 -11.64 20.63
CA GLU A 70 -11.30 -12.97 21.07
C GLU A 70 -10.47 -12.97 22.38
N ARG A 71 -10.39 -11.84 23.10
CA ARG A 71 -9.71 -11.74 24.40
C ARG A 71 -10.67 -11.35 25.53
#